data_AF-A0A2M7V519-F1
#
_entry.id   AF-A0A2M7V519-F1
#
_cell.length_a   1.000
_cell.length_b   1.000
_cell.length_c   1.000
_cell.angle_alpha   90.00
_cell.angle_beta   90.00
_cell.angle_gamma   90.00
#
_symmetry.space_group_name_H-M   'P 1'
#
loop_
_entity.id
_entity.type
_entity.pdbx_description
1 polymer ?
#
loop_
_entity_poly.entity_id
_entity_poly.type
_entity_poly.pdbx_seq_one_letter_code
_entity_poly.pdbx_strand_id
1 'polypeptide(L)'
;MPLNTTQSVQSLISQAESILMGSHDPLHDHRHAERVADYAVVIARELHITKSSHLDALKLSAWWHDISRVMTKKPSFVLMPFIDDTLSAIILAWTAIKTGKWNRTAWLASRLILAKSVGTGKVFSRMFLTKRMRLLLDILQDADTVDTLASERTRDIQQLVDSSLSYHYAYRIMVWWFISTAFLEVKTQAAKEQLMAVLKEFMIWSHEESIMEWHIERYGQAWIDNMHVKLEQIIVQLEQDLSFAFVRVSS
;
A
#
# COMPACT_ATOMS: atom_id res chain seq x y z
N MET A 1 -29.30 -17.27 -10.26
CA MET A 1 -28.15 -18.19 -10.49
C MET A 1 -27.02 -17.77 -9.56
N PRO A 2 -26.37 -18.69 -8.82
CA PRO A 2 -25.22 -18.32 -8.00
C PRO A 2 -24.10 -17.78 -8.92
N LEU A 3 -23.56 -16.60 -8.60
CA LEU A 3 -22.45 -16.01 -9.34
C LEU A 3 -21.25 -16.96 -9.27
N ASN A 4 -20.54 -17.13 -10.38
CA ASN A 4 -19.26 -17.83 -10.35
C ASN A 4 -18.28 -17.05 -9.44
N THR A 5 -17.31 -17.72 -8.81
CA THR A 5 -16.45 -17.11 -7.77
C THR A 5 -15.76 -15.84 -8.28
N THR A 6 -15.26 -15.85 -9.51
CA THR A 6 -14.65 -14.66 -10.16
C THR A 6 -15.65 -13.52 -10.36
N GLN A 7 -16.90 -13.79 -10.72
CA GLN A 7 -17.93 -12.76 -10.88
C GLN A 7 -18.34 -12.14 -9.55
N SER A 8 -18.37 -12.95 -8.48
CA SER A 8 -18.66 -12.44 -7.13
C SER A 8 -17.55 -11.53 -6.60
N VAL A 9 -16.28 -11.87 -6.87
CA VAL A 9 -15.13 -11.02 -6.51
C VAL A 9 -15.14 -9.72 -7.30
N GLN A 10 -15.30 -9.80 -8.62
CA GLN A 10 -15.35 -8.60 -9.47
C GLN A 10 -16.45 -7.65 -9.02
N SER A 11 -17.62 -8.18 -8.67
CA SER A 11 -18.73 -7.35 -8.18
C SER A 11 -18.46 -6.72 -6.81
N LEU A 12 -17.65 -7.34 -5.95
CA LEU A 12 -17.21 -6.72 -4.70
C LEU A 12 -16.12 -5.66 -4.94
N ILE A 13 -15.25 -5.86 -5.93
CA ILE A 13 -14.25 -4.86 -6.36
C ILE A 13 -14.96 -3.62 -6.92
N SER A 14 -15.89 -3.77 -7.87
CA SER A 14 -16.63 -2.62 -8.43
C SER A 14 -17.45 -1.86 -7.38
N GLN A 15 -17.90 -2.53 -6.32
CA GLN A 15 -18.53 -1.85 -5.18
C GLN A 15 -17.52 -1.02 -4.38
N ALA A 16 -16.33 -1.57 -4.10
CA ALA A 16 -15.27 -0.81 -3.43
C ALA A 16 -14.81 0.39 -4.26
N GLU A 17 -14.61 0.19 -5.57
CA GLU A 17 -14.28 1.24 -6.52
C GLU A 17 -15.29 2.40 -6.46
N SER A 18 -16.59 2.09 -6.55
CA SER A 18 -17.64 3.11 -6.44
C SER A 18 -17.62 3.86 -5.11
N ILE A 19 -17.24 3.22 -4.00
CA ILE A 19 -17.12 3.88 -2.69
C ILE A 19 -15.89 4.79 -2.69
N LEU A 20 -14.75 4.29 -3.16
CA LEU A 20 -13.47 5.01 -3.18
C LEU A 20 -13.45 6.19 -4.15
N MET A 21 -14.21 6.13 -5.24
CA MET A 21 -14.44 7.29 -6.12
C MET A 21 -15.14 8.45 -5.39
N GLY A 22 -15.86 8.18 -4.31
CA GLY A 22 -16.46 9.19 -3.43
C GLY A 22 -15.53 9.70 -2.32
N SER A 23 -14.28 9.22 -2.28
CA SER A 23 -13.29 9.65 -1.29
C SER A 23 -12.96 11.13 -1.45
N HIS A 24 -12.91 11.84 -0.33
CA HIS A 24 -12.37 13.20 -0.26
C HIS A 24 -10.88 13.19 0.10
N ASP A 25 -10.32 12.01 0.36
CA ASP A 25 -8.90 11.78 0.58
C ASP A 25 -8.27 11.28 -0.73
N PRO A 26 -7.59 12.16 -1.48
CA PRO A 26 -6.96 11.82 -2.76
C PRO A 26 -5.76 10.87 -2.59
N LEU A 27 -5.25 10.70 -1.36
CA LEU A 27 -4.14 9.79 -1.08
C LEU A 27 -4.60 8.34 -0.88
N HIS A 28 -5.88 8.14 -0.60
CA HIS A 28 -6.51 6.83 -0.34
C HIS A 28 -7.75 6.63 -1.23
N ASP A 29 -7.66 7.09 -2.49
CA ASP A 29 -8.73 6.98 -3.47
C ASP A 29 -8.68 5.64 -4.25
N HIS A 30 -9.56 5.51 -5.24
CA HIS A 30 -9.64 4.32 -6.09
C HIS A 30 -8.33 4.00 -6.84
N ARG A 31 -7.52 5.02 -7.20
CA ARG A 31 -6.26 4.81 -7.93
C ARG A 31 -5.21 4.18 -7.03
N HIS A 32 -5.13 4.62 -5.77
CA HIS A 32 -4.28 3.97 -4.77
C HIS A 32 -4.64 2.48 -4.63
N ALA A 33 -5.93 2.19 -4.44
CA ALA A 33 -6.40 0.82 -4.29
C ALA A 33 -6.12 -0.07 -5.52
N GLU A 34 -6.24 0.48 -6.73
CA GLU A 34 -5.89 -0.17 -7.99
C GLU A 34 -4.40 -0.51 -8.06
N ARG A 35 -3.52 0.47 -7.83
CA ARG A 35 -2.06 0.24 -7.88
C ARG A 35 -1.59 -0.76 -6.83
N VAL A 36 -2.11 -0.70 -5.61
CA VAL A 36 -1.80 -1.70 -4.57
C VAL A 36 -2.25 -3.09 -5.01
N ALA A 37 -3.40 -3.22 -5.67
CA ALA A 37 -3.86 -4.50 -6.20
C ALA A 37 -2.92 -5.03 -7.30
N ASP A 38 -2.42 -4.16 -8.17
CA ASP A 38 -1.49 -4.52 -9.23
C ASP A 38 -0.12 -4.92 -8.69
N TYR A 39 0.48 -4.13 -7.80
CA TYR A 39 1.73 -4.50 -7.12
C TYR A 39 1.61 -5.83 -6.38
N ALA A 40 0.51 -6.05 -5.65
CA ALA A 40 0.29 -7.31 -4.93
C ALA A 40 0.24 -8.51 -5.88
N VAL A 41 -0.33 -8.36 -7.09
CA VAL A 41 -0.42 -9.42 -8.09
C VAL A 41 0.94 -9.67 -8.74
N VAL A 42 1.70 -8.62 -9.05
CA VAL A 42 3.06 -8.72 -9.61
C VAL A 42 3.96 -9.47 -8.62
N ILE A 43 4.05 -8.99 -7.37
CA ILE A 43 4.85 -9.61 -6.31
C ILE A 43 4.41 -11.07 -6.08
N ALA A 44 3.11 -11.35 -6.04
CA ALA A 44 2.62 -12.72 -5.86
C ALA A 44 3.03 -13.66 -7.00
N ARG A 45 3.05 -13.17 -8.25
CA ARG A 45 3.46 -13.97 -9.42
C ARG A 45 4.96 -14.25 -9.41
N GLU A 46 5.78 -13.27 -9.04
CA GLU A 46 7.23 -13.43 -8.87
C GLU A 46 7.56 -14.44 -7.77
N LEU A 47 6.75 -14.49 -6.71
CA LEU A 47 6.83 -15.51 -5.66
C LEU A 47 6.14 -16.85 -6.02
N HIS A 48 5.83 -17.06 -7.30
CA HIS A 48 5.20 -18.27 -7.84
C HIS A 48 3.85 -18.66 -7.22
N ILE A 49 3.07 -17.69 -6.75
CA ILE A 49 1.70 -17.91 -6.27
C ILE A 49 0.74 -17.98 -7.47
N THR A 50 0.45 -19.20 -7.92
CA THR A 50 -0.37 -19.44 -9.12
C THR A 50 -1.87 -19.67 -8.85
N LYS A 51 -2.27 -19.84 -7.58
CA LYS A 51 -3.65 -20.17 -7.23
C LYS A 51 -4.55 -18.94 -7.40
N SER A 52 -5.50 -19.00 -8.34
CA SER A 52 -6.44 -17.90 -8.65
C SER A 52 -7.13 -17.33 -7.41
N SER A 53 -7.63 -18.19 -6.51
CA SER A 53 -8.30 -17.74 -5.28
C SER A 53 -7.41 -16.90 -4.34
N HIS A 54 -6.08 -17.03 -4.43
CA HIS A 54 -5.16 -16.22 -3.63
C HIS A 54 -4.88 -14.87 -4.31
N LEU A 55 -4.71 -14.87 -5.63
CA LEU A 55 -4.59 -13.64 -6.41
C LEU A 55 -5.86 -12.78 -6.30
N ASP A 56 -7.03 -13.40 -6.43
CA ASP A 56 -8.32 -12.74 -6.26
C ASP A 56 -8.52 -12.21 -4.84
N ALA A 57 -7.99 -12.93 -3.83
CA ALA A 57 -8.06 -12.47 -2.45
C ALA A 57 -7.13 -11.29 -2.19
N LEU A 58 -5.93 -11.28 -2.78
CA LEU A 58 -5.00 -10.15 -2.71
C LEU A 58 -5.60 -8.90 -3.35
N LYS A 59 -6.13 -9.04 -4.57
CA LYS A 59 -6.86 -7.95 -5.26
C LYS A 59 -8.01 -7.44 -4.42
N LEU A 60 -8.87 -8.34 -3.95
CA LEU A 60 -10.02 -7.96 -3.14
C LEU A 60 -9.61 -7.30 -1.82
N SER A 61 -8.53 -7.76 -1.18
CA SER A 61 -8.01 -7.12 0.03
C SER A 61 -7.47 -5.72 -0.22
N ALA A 62 -6.72 -5.52 -1.32
CA ALA A 62 -6.19 -4.21 -1.70
C ALA A 62 -7.32 -3.20 -1.91
N TRP A 63 -8.36 -3.58 -2.66
CA TRP A 63 -9.53 -2.74 -2.91
C TRP A 63 -10.34 -2.35 -1.66
N TRP A 64 -10.38 -3.23 -0.66
CA TRP A 64 -11.25 -3.02 0.51
C TRP A 64 -10.55 -2.45 1.73
N HIS A 65 -9.20 -2.47 1.80
CA HIS A 65 -8.51 -2.19 3.06
C HIS A 65 -8.67 -0.74 3.56
N ASP A 66 -8.82 0.23 2.65
CA ASP A 66 -8.98 1.65 2.99
C ASP A 66 -10.44 2.16 2.97
N ILE A 67 -11.43 1.28 2.77
CA ILE A 67 -12.84 1.67 2.66
C ILE A 67 -13.35 2.42 3.90
N SER A 68 -12.91 2.02 5.10
CA SER A 68 -13.33 2.70 6.33
C SER A 68 -12.93 4.18 6.36
N ARG A 69 -11.77 4.54 5.77
CA ARG A 69 -11.25 5.93 5.74
C ARG A 69 -12.18 6.87 4.97
N VAL A 70 -12.83 6.35 3.92
CA VAL A 70 -13.83 7.09 3.15
C VAL A 70 -15.12 7.31 3.95
N MET A 71 -15.48 6.35 4.80
CA MET A 71 -16.71 6.40 5.57
C MET A 71 -16.61 7.26 6.85
N THR A 72 -15.40 7.40 7.42
CA THR A 72 -15.16 8.17 8.64
C THR A 72 -14.80 9.63 8.35
N LYS A 73 -15.80 10.52 8.41
CA LYS A 73 -15.68 11.97 8.16
C LYS A 73 -14.74 12.77 9.09
N LYS A 74 -14.10 12.16 10.10
CA LYS A 74 -13.21 12.84 11.07
C LYS A 74 -11.98 11.97 11.37
N PRO A 75 -10.86 12.15 10.66
CA PRO A 75 -9.69 11.33 10.86
C PRO A 75 -8.94 11.73 12.13
N SER A 76 -8.88 10.80 13.08
CA SER A 76 -7.93 10.87 14.19
C SER A 76 -6.64 10.22 13.71
N PHE A 77 -5.63 11.02 13.37
CA PHE A 77 -4.33 10.54 12.87
C PHE A 77 -3.64 9.51 13.79
N VAL A 78 -3.99 9.48 15.08
CA VAL A 78 -3.37 8.60 16.08
C VAL A 78 -4.14 7.28 16.29
N LEU A 79 -5.47 7.28 16.25
CA LEU A 79 -6.28 6.06 16.44
C LEU A 79 -6.66 5.36 15.12
N MET A 80 -6.71 6.09 14.01
CA MET A 80 -7.17 5.55 12.72
C MET A 80 -6.36 4.36 12.19
N PRO A 81 -5.01 4.34 12.26
CA PRO A 81 -4.24 3.20 11.77
C PRO A 81 -4.57 1.86 12.46
N PHE A 82 -5.22 1.91 13.62
CA PHE A 82 -5.62 0.74 14.41
C PHE A 82 -7.05 0.29 14.12
N ILE A 83 -7.95 1.24 13.87
CA ILE A 83 -9.40 1.01 13.72
C ILE A 83 -9.78 0.77 12.26
N ASP A 84 -9.09 1.40 11.32
CA ASP A 84 -9.53 1.46 9.92
C ASP A 84 -9.48 0.10 9.22
N ASP A 85 -8.34 -0.58 9.24
CA ASP A 85 -8.22 -1.93 8.66
C ASP A 85 -9.24 -2.91 9.27
N THR A 86 -9.48 -2.81 10.58
CA THR A 86 -10.45 -3.68 11.27
C THR A 86 -11.87 -3.41 10.79
N LEU A 87 -12.26 -2.13 10.68
CA LEU A 87 -13.57 -1.74 10.17
C LEU A 87 -13.74 -2.14 8.71
N SER A 88 -12.75 -1.88 7.86
CA SER A 88 -12.72 -2.30 6.46
C SER A 88 -12.94 -3.80 6.29
N ALA A 89 -12.27 -4.63 7.10
CA ALA A 89 -12.46 -6.07 7.10
C ALA A 89 -13.90 -6.48 7.47
N ILE A 90 -14.49 -5.83 8.47
CA ILE A 90 -15.88 -6.07 8.92
C ILE A 90 -16.88 -5.64 7.85
N ILE A 91 -16.68 -4.47 7.23
CA ILE A 91 -17.56 -3.94 6.18
C ILE A 91 -17.54 -4.88 4.97
N LEU A 92 -16.35 -5.35 4.54
CA LEU A 92 -16.23 -6.34 3.47
C LEU A 92 -17.02 -7.61 3.81
N ALA A 93 -16.81 -8.16 5.01
CA ALA A 93 -17.47 -9.40 5.43
C ALA A 93 -19.00 -9.26 5.46
N TRP A 94 -19.50 -8.17 6.04
CA TRP A 94 -20.93 -7.88 6.10
C TRP A 94 -21.52 -7.68 4.70
N THR A 95 -20.84 -6.92 3.83
CA THR A 95 -21.30 -6.67 2.46
C THR A 95 -21.35 -7.96 1.64
N ALA A 96 -20.33 -8.80 1.75
CA ALA A 96 -20.30 -10.10 1.08
C ALA A 96 -21.41 -11.04 1.57
N ILE A 97 -21.71 -11.07 2.88
CA ILE A 97 -22.81 -11.86 3.44
C ILE A 97 -24.16 -11.32 2.96
N LYS A 98 -24.41 -10.00 3.10
CA LYS A 98 -25.68 -9.36 2.73
C LYS A 98 -26.00 -9.52 1.24
N THR A 99 -24.99 -9.50 0.38
CA THR A 99 -25.18 -9.63 -1.07
C THR A 99 -25.13 -11.07 -1.57
N GLY A 100 -25.01 -12.07 -0.68
CA GLY A 100 -24.93 -13.49 -1.04
C GLY A 100 -23.63 -13.87 -1.78
N LYS A 101 -22.57 -13.07 -1.65
CA LYS A 101 -21.26 -13.22 -2.32
C LYS A 101 -20.18 -13.77 -1.39
N TRP A 102 -20.54 -14.19 -0.18
CA TRP A 102 -19.60 -14.78 0.77
C TRP A 102 -19.04 -16.11 0.24
N ASN A 103 -17.73 -16.15 0.04
CA ASN A 103 -17.02 -17.32 -0.48
C ASN A 103 -15.62 -17.41 0.16
N ARG A 104 -14.85 -18.44 -0.22
CA ARG A 104 -13.50 -18.65 0.32
C ARG A 104 -12.54 -17.48 0.06
N THR A 105 -12.67 -16.81 -1.08
CA THR A 105 -11.85 -15.65 -1.45
C THR A 105 -12.20 -14.44 -0.60
N ALA A 106 -13.48 -14.12 -0.45
CA ALA A 106 -13.96 -13.03 0.42
C ALA A 106 -13.55 -13.26 1.89
N TRP A 107 -13.71 -14.49 2.38
CA TRP A 107 -13.24 -14.88 3.71
C TRP A 107 -11.72 -14.68 3.88
N LEU A 108 -10.93 -15.07 2.88
CA LEU A 108 -9.47 -14.89 2.91
C LEU A 108 -9.10 -13.41 2.89
N ALA A 109 -9.71 -12.61 2.00
CA ALA A 109 -9.48 -11.17 1.90
C ALA A 109 -9.80 -10.45 3.22
N SER A 110 -10.97 -10.72 3.83
CA SER A 110 -11.33 -10.14 5.14
C SER A 110 -10.30 -10.47 6.22
N ARG A 111 -9.72 -11.69 6.21
CA ARG A 111 -8.68 -12.06 7.18
C ARG A 111 -7.35 -11.37 6.93
N LEU A 112 -6.97 -11.17 5.66
CA LEU A 112 -5.76 -10.45 5.30
C LEU A 112 -5.85 -8.99 5.76
N ILE A 113 -6.97 -8.32 5.46
CA ILE A 113 -7.21 -6.93 5.90
C ILE A 113 -7.17 -6.85 7.43
N LEU A 114 -7.91 -7.74 8.12
CA LEU A 114 -7.93 -7.74 9.59
C LEU A 114 -6.54 -7.94 10.21
N ALA A 115 -5.71 -8.77 9.58
CA ALA A 115 -4.36 -9.06 10.06
C ALA A 115 -3.33 -7.98 9.71
N LYS A 116 -3.66 -7.04 8.81
CA LYS A 116 -2.81 -5.89 8.44
C LYS A 116 -2.75 -4.84 9.56
N SER A 117 -3.83 -4.70 10.34
CA SER A 117 -3.97 -3.74 11.45
C SER A 117 -2.76 -3.69 12.38
N VAL A 118 -2.24 -2.47 12.62
CA VAL A 118 -1.00 -2.21 13.38
C VAL A 118 -1.09 -2.65 14.85
N GLY A 119 -2.27 -2.69 15.45
CA GLY A 119 -2.45 -2.94 16.90
C GLY A 119 -2.57 -4.41 17.27
N THR A 120 -3.35 -5.16 16.51
CA THR A 120 -3.66 -6.58 16.78
C THR A 120 -2.96 -7.51 15.80
N GLY A 121 -2.44 -7.00 14.68
CA GLY A 121 -1.97 -7.78 13.53
C GLY A 121 -0.79 -8.70 13.81
N LYS A 122 0.22 -8.31 14.60
CA LYS A 122 1.39 -9.18 14.87
C LYS A 122 1.04 -10.41 15.72
N VAL A 123 0.17 -10.28 16.72
CA VAL A 123 -0.27 -11.40 17.55
C VAL A 123 -1.32 -12.23 16.81
N PHE A 124 -2.28 -11.56 16.16
CA PHE A 124 -3.34 -12.21 15.41
C PHE A 124 -2.79 -13.00 14.21
N SER A 125 -1.86 -12.42 13.44
CA SER A 125 -1.24 -13.11 12.29
C SER A 125 -0.45 -14.35 12.72
N ARG A 126 0.25 -14.32 13.85
CA ARG A 126 1.00 -15.48 14.37
C ARG A 126 0.08 -16.59 14.86
N MET A 127 -1.03 -16.25 15.52
CA MET A 127 -1.96 -17.23 16.09
C MET A 127 -2.92 -17.83 15.04
N PHE A 128 -3.38 -17.02 14.09
CA PHE A 128 -4.51 -17.37 13.24
C PHE A 128 -4.17 -17.53 11.75
N LEU A 129 -2.99 -17.10 11.28
CA LEU A 129 -2.61 -17.27 9.87
C LEU A 129 -1.62 -18.41 9.67
N THR A 130 -1.94 -19.28 8.71
CA THR A 130 -1.00 -20.30 8.22
C THR A 130 0.23 -19.63 7.58
N LYS A 131 1.34 -20.37 7.42
CA LYS A 131 2.54 -19.84 6.74
C LYS A 131 2.21 -19.22 5.38
N ARG A 132 1.35 -19.88 4.60
CA ARG A 132 0.93 -19.40 3.28
C ARG A 132 0.09 -18.12 3.35
N MET A 133 -0.78 -17.99 4.36
CA MET A 133 -1.56 -16.76 4.56
C MET A 133 -0.69 -15.61 5.07
N ARG A 134 0.34 -15.90 5.87
CA ARG A 134 1.32 -14.89 6.28
C ARG A 134 2.11 -14.36 5.09
N LEU A 135 2.51 -15.22 4.16
CA LEU A 135 3.12 -14.77 2.91
C LEU A 135 2.19 -13.85 2.11
N LEU A 136 0.89 -14.17 2.00
CA LEU A 136 -0.07 -13.28 1.34
C LEU A 136 -0.25 -11.94 2.07
N LEU A 137 -0.22 -11.96 3.40
CA LEU A 137 -0.25 -10.73 4.20
C LEU A 137 1.01 -9.89 3.98
N ASP A 138 2.18 -10.51 3.94
CA ASP A 138 3.45 -9.85 3.67
C ASP A 138 3.43 -9.22 2.28
N ILE A 139 2.92 -9.93 1.25
CA ILE A 139 2.74 -9.39 -0.10
C ILE A 139 1.81 -8.16 -0.11
N LEU A 140 0.69 -8.21 0.62
CA LEU A 140 -0.25 -7.08 0.70
C LEU A 140 0.37 -5.86 1.40
N GLN A 141 1.15 -6.08 2.47
CA GLN A 141 1.84 -5.01 3.18
C GLN A 141 2.97 -4.41 2.33
N ASP A 142 3.70 -5.26 1.63
CA ASP A 142 4.77 -4.86 0.72
C ASP A 142 4.21 -4.01 -0.43
N ALA A 143 3.12 -4.45 -1.07
CA ALA A 143 2.47 -3.73 -2.16
C ALA A 143 1.98 -2.34 -1.74
N ASP A 144 1.39 -2.22 -0.56
CA ASP A 144 0.96 -0.95 0.01
C ASP A 144 2.14 -0.01 0.31
N THR A 145 3.23 -0.57 0.84
CA THR A 145 4.47 0.16 1.10
C THR A 145 5.10 0.69 -0.20
N VAL A 146 5.14 -0.14 -1.25
CA VAL A 146 5.65 0.23 -2.57
C VAL A 146 4.83 1.36 -3.19
N ASP A 147 3.49 1.30 -3.12
CA ASP A 147 2.64 2.34 -3.72
C ASP A 147 2.82 3.73 -3.09
N THR A 148 3.29 3.78 -1.85
CA THR A 148 3.29 5.04 -1.11
C THR A 148 4.19 6.11 -1.77
N LEU A 149 5.25 5.70 -2.48
CA LEU A 149 6.16 6.58 -3.23
C LEU A 149 5.97 6.50 -4.75
N ALA A 150 4.93 5.84 -5.25
CA ALA A 150 4.67 5.77 -6.69
C ALA A 150 4.61 7.18 -7.28
N SER A 151 5.34 7.40 -8.38
CA SER A 151 5.56 8.69 -9.03
C SER A 151 4.25 9.42 -9.42
N GLU A 152 3.17 8.66 -9.61
CA GLU A 152 1.82 9.18 -9.82
C GLU A 152 1.27 9.94 -8.59
N ARG A 153 1.48 9.43 -7.37
CA ARG A 153 1.03 10.12 -6.14
C ARG A 153 1.78 11.43 -5.93
N THR A 154 3.05 11.49 -6.31
CA THR A 154 3.90 12.66 -6.09
C THR A 154 3.58 13.82 -7.03
N ARG A 155 2.92 13.58 -8.16
CA ARG A 155 2.42 14.66 -9.03
C ARG A 155 1.11 15.24 -8.50
N ASP A 156 0.19 14.39 -8.06
CA ASP A 156 -1.09 14.84 -7.49
C ASP A 156 -0.89 15.57 -6.15
N ILE A 157 0.11 15.18 -5.36
CA ILE A 157 0.38 15.78 -4.04
C ILE A 157 0.85 17.23 -4.13
N GLN A 158 1.51 17.63 -5.23
CA GLN A 158 1.98 19.01 -5.44
C GLN A 158 0.81 19.99 -5.43
N GLN A 159 -0.22 19.71 -6.23
CA GLN A 159 -1.43 20.53 -6.32
C GLN A 159 -2.18 20.59 -4.98
N LEU A 160 -2.19 19.47 -4.25
CA LEU A 160 -2.86 19.39 -2.95
C LEU A 160 -2.13 20.17 -1.87
N VAL A 161 -0.80 20.06 -1.80
CA VAL A 161 0.04 20.82 -0.87
C VAL A 161 -0.13 22.32 -1.09
N ASP A 162 -0.20 22.75 -2.35
CA ASP A 162 -0.38 24.16 -2.70
C ASP A 162 -1.76 24.68 -2.31
N SER A 163 -2.77 23.80 -2.22
CA SER A 163 -4.14 24.15 -1.87
C SER A 163 -4.45 24.11 -0.37
N SER A 164 -3.64 23.42 0.46
CA SER A 164 -3.94 23.22 1.89
C SER A 164 -2.72 22.99 2.78
N LEU A 165 -2.71 23.67 3.93
CA LEU A 165 -1.75 23.43 5.01
C LEU A 165 -1.79 22.00 5.56
N SER A 166 -2.98 21.36 5.60
CA SER A 166 -3.08 19.97 6.07
C SER A 166 -2.30 19.01 5.16
N TYR A 167 -2.38 19.22 3.84
CA TYR A 167 -1.63 18.43 2.86
C TYR A 167 -0.14 18.75 2.88
N HIS A 168 0.23 20.01 3.14
CA HIS A 168 1.63 20.37 3.39
C HIS A 168 2.25 19.56 4.54
N TYR A 169 1.57 19.50 5.70
CA TYR A 169 2.05 18.71 6.83
C TYR A 169 2.03 17.21 6.52
N ALA A 170 0.98 16.71 5.85
CA ALA A 170 0.90 15.30 5.46
C ALA A 170 2.07 14.91 4.53
N TYR A 171 2.38 15.72 3.53
CA TYR A 171 3.52 15.50 2.63
C TYR A 171 4.85 15.47 3.39
N ARG A 172 5.09 16.47 4.25
CA ARG A 172 6.32 16.55 5.03
C ARG A 172 6.48 15.37 5.98
N ILE A 173 5.40 14.94 6.64
CA ILE A 173 5.39 13.75 7.51
C ILE A 173 5.62 12.49 6.68
N MET A 174 4.97 12.35 5.52
CA MET A 174 5.15 11.22 4.62
C MET A 174 6.63 11.11 4.22
N VAL A 175 7.22 12.16 3.66
CA VAL A 175 8.64 12.15 3.25
C VAL A 175 9.55 11.87 4.45
N TRP A 176 9.34 12.53 5.59
CA TRP A 176 10.12 12.26 6.81
C TRP A 176 10.01 10.80 7.26
N TRP A 177 8.80 10.26 7.25
CA TRP A 177 8.52 8.88 7.62
C TRP A 177 9.23 7.91 6.68
N PHE A 178 9.25 8.18 5.36
CA PHE A 178 9.98 7.39 4.36
C PHE A 178 11.50 7.39 4.57
N ILE A 179 12.09 8.57 4.75
CA ILE A 179 13.55 8.70 4.88
C ILE A 179 14.08 8.26 6.24
N SER A 180 13.20 7.99 7.22
CA SER A 180 13.58 7.58 8.58
C SER A 180 13.99 6.10 8.71
N THR A 181 14.10 5.35 7.61
CA THR A 181 14.62 3.97 7.48
C THR A 181 13.88 2.86 8.24
N ALA A 182 13.04 3.16 9.23
CA ALA A 182 12.39 2.15 10.08
C ALA A 182 11.19 1.43 9.43
N PHE A 183 10.74 1.86 8.24
CA PHE A 183 9.48 1.38 7.63
C PHE A 183 9.57 0.96 6.15
N LEU A 184 10.76 1.03 5.53
CA LEU A 184 11.01 0.43 4.22
C LEU A 184 11.41 -1.06 4.32
N GLU A 185 11.07 -1.71 5.44
CA GLU A 185 11.20 -3.16 5.60
C GLU A 185 10.12 -3.90 4.79
N VAL A 186 10.23 -3.83 3.46
CA VAL A 186 9.54 -4.77 2.59
C VAL A 186 10.14 -6.16 2.81
N LYS A 187 9.28 -7.15 2.99
CA LYS A 187 9.67 -8.48 3.48
C LYS A 187 10.09 -9.40 2.35
N THR A 188 9.56 -9.20 1.16
CA THR A 188 9.78 -10.08 0.01
C THR A 188 10.83 -9.50 -0.93
N GLN A 189 11.63 -10.38 -1.54
CA GLN A 189 12.64 -9.98 -2.52
C GLN A 189 12.01 -9.28 -3.73
N ALA A 190 10.89 -9.83 -4.23
CA ALA A 190 10.06 -9.24 -5.27
C ALA A 190 9.67 -7.77 -4.94
N ALA A 191 9.21 -7.52 -3.71
CA ALA A 191 8.88 -6.17 -3.28
C ALA A 191 10.11 -5.24 -3.18
N LYS A 192 11.28 -5.76 -2.81
CA LYS A 192 12.53 -4.98 -2.82
C LYS A 192 12.88 -4.50 -4.23
N GLU A 193 12.67 -5.33 -5.24
CA GLU A 193 12.91 -4.97 -6.64
C GLU A 193 11.93 -3.90 -7.12
N GLN A 194 10.65 -4.02 -6.78
CA GLN A 194 9.64 -3.00 -7.08
C GLN A 194 9.91 -1.68 -6.33
N LEU A 195 10.26 -1.76 -5.05
CA LEU A 195 10.62 -0.59 -4.25
C LEU A 195 11.83 0.13 -4.85
N MET A 196 12.85 -0.60 -5.31
CA MET A 196 14.01 -0.03 -5.97
C MET A 196 13.62 0.81 -7.19
N ALA A 197 12.73 0.29 -8.04
CA ALA A 197 12.25 1.02 -9.22
C ALA A 197 11.55 2.32 -8.81
N VAL A 198 10.63 2.25 -7.85
CA VAL A 198 9.89 3.41 -7.33
C VAL A 198 10.82 4.45 -6.70
N LEU A 199 11.81 4.04 -5.90
CA LEU A 199 12.77 4.96 -5.30
C LEU A 199 13.62 5.68 -6.34
N LYS A 200 14.01 4.99 -7.42
CA LYS A 200 14.76 5.60 -8.52
C LYS A 200 13.91 6.61 -9.30
N GLU A 201 12.65 6.29 -9.56
CA GLU A 201 11.72 7.25 -10.17
C GLU A 201 11.50 8.48 -9.28
N PHE A 202 11.30 8.27 -7.98
CA PHE A 202 11.13 9.36 -7.02
C PHE A 202 12.38 10.26 -6.94
N MET A 203 13.58 9.66 -6.96
CA MET A 203 14.84 10.38 -6.99
C MET A 203 14.97 11.24 -8.25
N ILE A 204 14.60 10.70 -9.42
CA ILE A 204 14.64 11.44 -10.69
C ILE A 204 13.67 12.63 -10.62
N TRP A 205 12.43 12.39 -10.18
CA TRP A 205 11.41 13.42 -10.05
C TRP A 205 11.81 14.54 -9.08
N SER A 206 12.40 14.21 -7.92
CA SER A 206 12.82 15.21 -6.94
C SER A 206 13.99 16.08 -7.40
N HIS A 207 14.71 15.66 -8.45
CA HIS A 207 15.78 16.40 -9.10
C HIS A 207 15.33 17.19 -10.35
N GLU A 208 14.08 17.07 -10.78
CA GLU A 208 13.55 17.93 -11.83
C GLU A 208 13.62 19.40 -11.36
N GLU A 209 14.15 20.30 -12.20
CA GLU A 209 14.46 21.69 -11.82
C GLU A 209 13.27 22.39 -11.15
N SER A 210 12.09 22.33 -11.77
CA SER A 210 10.87 22.92 -11.24
C SER A 210 10.40 22.31 -9.91
N ILE A 211 10.66 21.01 -9.70
CA ILE A 211 10.28 20.30 -8.47
C ILE A 211 11.25 20.65 -7.34
N MET A 212 12.54 20.67 -7.65
CA MET A 212 13.57 21.07 -6.71
C MET A 212 13.35 22.52 -6.25
N GLU A 213 13.08 23.45 -7.16
CA GLU A 213 12.69 24.83 -6.81
C GLU A 213 11.46 24.85 -5.88
N TRP A 214 10.40 24.12 -6.26
CA TRP A 214 9.17 24.00 -5.47
C TRP A 214 9.43 23.51 -4.04
N HIS A 215 10.30 22.51 -3.87
CA HIS A 215 10.71 22.01 -2.56
C HIS A 215 11.57 23.03 -1.80
N ILE A 216 12.49 23.74 -2.46
CA ILE A 216 13.41 24.70 -1.81
C ILE A 216 12.58 25.84 -1.22
N GLU A 217 11.65 26.37 -2.00
CA GLU A 217 10.74 27.44 -1.58
C GLU A 217 9.91 27.06 -0.35
N ARG A 218 9.46 25.80 -0.28
CA ARG A 218 8.53 25.33 0.76
C ARG A 218 9.21 24.81 2.02
N TYR A 219 10.32 24.11 1.86
CA TYR A 219 10.94 23.33 2.94
C TYR A 219 12.38 23.76 3.23
N GLY A 220 12.99 24.54 2.34
CA GLY A 220 14.36 25.02 2.45
C GLY A 220 15.39 24.02 1.93
N GLN A 221 16.52 24.54 1.46
CA GLN A 221 17.62 23.75 0.86
C GLN A 221 18.08 22.60 1.78
N ALA A 222 18.31 22.89 3.06
CA ALA A 222 18.81 21.90 4.01
C ALA A 222 17.87 20.69 4.19
N TRP A 223 16.55 20.88 4.00
CA TRP A 223 15.60 19.78 4.07
C TRP A 223 15.73 18.84 2.87
N ILE A 224 15.87 19.40 1.67
CA ILE A 224 16.08 18.62 0.44
C ILE A 224 17.40 17.89 0.48
N ASP A 225 18.48 18.57 0.85
CA ASP A 225 19.81 17.95 0.92
C ASP A 225 19.78 16.72 1.83
N ASN A 226 19.14 16.85 3.01
CA ASN A 226 18.97 15.74 3.92
C ASN A 226 18.07 14.63 3.34
N MET A 227 16.98 14.98 2.64
CA MET A 227 16.11 14.01 1.97
C MET A 227 16.88 13.22 0.90
N HIS A 228 17.61 13.90 0.02
CA HIS A 228 18.39 13.28 -1.06
C HIS A 228 19.49 12.37 -0.52
N VAL A 229 20.28 12.84 0.46
CA VAL A 229 21.31 12.01 1.11
C VAL A 229 20.70 10.74 1.72
N LYS A 230 19.53 10.84 2.37
CA LYS A 230 18.86 9.67 2.94
C LYS A 230 18.30 8.73 1.88
N LEU A 231 17.73 9.28 0.81
CA LEU A 231 17.20 8.51 -0.30
C LEU A 231 18.32 7.74 -1.03
N GLU A 232 19.47 8.38 -1.26
CA GLU A 232 20.67 7.72 -1.80
C GLU A 232 21.14 6.58 -0.88
N GLN A 233 21.24 6.83 0.43
CA GLN A 233 21.61 5.79 1.41
C GLN A 233 20.69 4.58 1.34
N ILE A 234 19.37 4.80 1.24
CA ILE A 234 18.38 3.74 1.11
C ILE A 234 18.57 2.97 -0.19
N ILE A 235 18.73 3.66 -1.33
CA ILE A 235 18.93 3.03 -2.63
C ILE A 235 20.20 2.16 -2.61
N VAL A 236 21.33 2.69 -2.12
CA VAL A 236 22.59 1.94 -2.03
C VAL A 236 22.43 0.69 -1.14
N GLN A 237 21.78 0.82 0.01
CA GLN A 237 21.54 -0.32 0.90
C GLN A 237 20.66 -1.38 0.22
N LEU A 238 19.61 -0.95 -0.48
CA LEU A 238 18.70 -1.86 -1.17
C LEU A 238 19.40 -2.53 -2.37
N GLU A 239 20.28 -1.84 -3.10
CA GLU A 239 21.10 -2.43 -4.17
C GLU A 239 22.04 -3.52 -3.63
N GLN A 240 22.67 -3.27 -2.48
CA GLN A 240 23.50 -4.27 -1.81
C GLN A 240 22.68 -5.49 -1.42
N ASP A 241 21.53 -5.29 -0.75
CA ASP A 241 20.62 -6.38 -0.37
C ASP A 241 20.18 -7.24 -1.57
N LEU A 242 19.80 -6.60 -2.68
CA LEU A 242 19.39 -7.28 -3.91
C LEU A 242 20.56 -8.07 -4.54
N SER A 243 21.76 -7.48 -4.56
CA SER A 243 22.96 -8.13 -5.11
C SER A 243 23.39 -9.37 -4.31
N PHE A 244 23.32 -9.32 -2.98
CA PHE A 244 23.64 -10.46 -2.12
C PHE A 244 22.64 -11.62 -2.28
N ALA A 245 21.36 -11.31 -2.51
CA ALA A 245 20.35 -12.33 -2.78
C ALA A 245 20.62 -13.06 -4.11
N PHE A 246 21.01 -12.33 -5.16
CA PHE A 246 21.34 -12.90 -6.48
C PHE A 246 22.52 -13.88 -6.42
N VAL A 247 23.57 -13.54 -5.66
CA VAL A 247 24.76 -14.40 -5.48
C VAL A 247 24.40 -15.71 -4.77
N ARG A 248 23.48 -15.70 -3.80
CA ARG A 248 23.05 -16.91 -3.08
C ARG A 248 22.15 -17.85 -3.90
N VAL A 249 21.43 -17.34 -4.89
CA VAL A 249 20.57 -18.16 -5.77
C VAL A 249 21.40 -18.82 -6.87
N SER A 250 22.57 -18.26 -7.20
CA SER A 250 23.47 -18.73 -8.25
C SER A 250 24.57 -19.68 -7.76
N SER A 251 24.63 -19.96 -6.45
CA SER A 251 25.57 -20.87 -5.77
C SER A 251 24.87 -22.13 -5.29
#